data_AF-A0A0R2BI36-F1
#
_entry.id   AF-A0A0R2BI36-F1
#
_cell.length_a   1.000
_cell.length_b   1.000
_cell.length_c   1.000
_cell.angle_alpha   90.00
_cell.angle_beta   90.00
_cell.angle_gamma   90.00
#
_symmetry.space_group_name_H-M   'P 1'
#
loop_
_entity.id
_entity.type
_entity.pdbx_description
1 polymer ?
#
loop_
_entity_poly.entity_id
_entity_poly.type
_entity_poly.pdbx_seq_one_letter_code
_entity_poly.pdbx_strand_id
1 'polypeptide(L)'
;MASFEKNLAALRALPSDAKNFASFALYNVTPAAIEREEIDYHDVGIAPFAKRLANLNEAAQIINSDVMMMGYNMSNRGNDSTIPWSNFHETIKKSNDKYIPATLKGTFAEGAYMSDLFKDLHLTDSNLVHRLFRSTLPQSRLQLRDEERAQVVGIDLAEIFQRSIELFMAEYHALKPKYLLLFGKNTQDDFAKLCQFYPEFQVAADVQVIKLKHYAPRAENHYSVARQNRQILSEIELK
;
A
#
# COMPACT_ATOMS: atom_id res chain seq x y z
N MET A 1 -19.78 12.74 -10.91
CA MET A 1 -19.47 12.20 -12.27
C MET A 1 -17.98 12.19 -12.60
N ALA A 2 -17.13 13.02 -11.96
CA ALA A 2 -15.67 13.02 -12.22
C ALA A 2 -14.92 11.72 -11.81
N SER A 3 -15.42 10.97 -10.81
CA SER A 3 -14.72 9.78 -10.31
C SER A 3 -14.75 8.59 -11.26
N PHE A 4 -15.88 8.32 -11.94
CA PHE A 4 -16.01 7.13 -12.79
C PHE A 4 -15.05 7.16 -13.99
N GLU A 5 -15.08 8.21 -14.82
CA GLU A 5 -14.22 8.30 -16.00
C GLU A 5 -12.74 8.32 -15.62
N LYS A 6 -12.39 9.00 -14.52
CA LYS A 6 -11.04 8.99 -13.98
C LYS A 6 -10.62 7.59 -13.56
N ASN A 7 -11.44 6.89 -12.78
CA ASN A 7 -11.18 5.52 -12.33
C ASN A 7 -11.04 4.56 -13.51
N LEU A 8 -11.90 4.69 -14.52
CA LEU A 8 -11.85 3.86 -15.72
C LEU A 8 -10.58 4.12 -16.53
N ALA A 9 -10.17 5.39 -16.68
CA ALA A 9 -8.92 5.75 -17.33
C ALA A 9 -7.71 5.20 -16.55
N ALA A 10 -7.72 5.31 -15.23
CA ALA A 10 -6.66 4.79 -14.38
C ALA A 10 -6.53 3.27 -14.50
N LEU A 11 -7.64 2.52 -14.42
CA LEU A 11 -7.65 1.06 -14.58
C LEU A 11 -7.11 0.60 -15.95
N ARG A 12 -7.32 1.39 -17.01
CA ARG A 12 -6.78 1.12 -18.35
C ARG A 12 -5.29 1.43 -18.46
N ALA A 13 -4.80 2.39 -17.67
CA ALA A 13 -3.42 2.86 -17.71
C ALA A 13 -2.49 2.11 -16.73
N LEU A 14 -3.04 1.43 -15.71
CA LEU A 14 -2.26 0.65 -14.77
C LEU A 14 -1.45 -0.44 -15.49
N PRO A 15 -0.21 -0.73 -15.03
CA PRO A 15 0.56 -1.87 -15.53
C PRO A 15 -0.26 -3.16 -15.48
N SER A 16 -0.15 -4.00 -16.52
CA SER A 16 -0.97 -5.22 -16.63
C SER A 16 -0.73 -6.22 -15.50
N ASP A 17 0.46 -6.18 -14.91
CA ASP A 17 0.94 -6.98 -13.80
C ASP A 17 0.63 -6.36 -12.42
N ALA A 18 0.16 -5.11 -12.36
CA ALA A 18 -0.22 -4.44 -11.09
C ALA A 18 -1.20 -5.28 -10.26
N LYS A 19 -2.15 -5.94 -10.93
CA LYS A 19 -3.13 -6.84 -10.30
C LYS A 19 -2.52 -8.02 -9.54
N ASN A 20 -1.22 -8.31 -9.71
CA ASN A 20 -0.53 -9.41 -9.06
C ASN A 20 0.20 -8.98 -7.78
N PHE A 21 0.41 -7.68 -7.55
CA PHE A 21 1.15 -7.15 -6.40
C PHE A 21 0.48 -5.96 -5.71
N ALA A 22 -0.65 -5.49 -6.25
CA ALA A 22 -1.46 -4.43 -5.69
C ALA A 22 -2.90 -4.89 -5.48
N SER A 23 -3.65 -4.10 -4.72
CA SER A 23 -5.04 -4.37 -4.39
C SER A 23 -5.85 -3.08 -4.29
N PHE A 24 -7.11 -3.19 -3.89
CA PHE A 24 -7.96 -2.07 -3.56
C PHE A 24 -8.54 -2.25 -2.16
N ALA A 25 -8.72 -1.14 -1.44
CA ALA A 25 -9.30 -1.08 -0.11
C ALA A 25 -10.82 -1.34 -0.12
N LEU A 26 -11.21 -2.52 -0.60
CA LEU A 26 -12.57 -2.99 -0.77
C LEU A 26 -12.86 -4.07 0.27
N TYR A 27 -13.76 -3.77 1.19
CA TYR A 27 -14.02 -4.62 2.35
C TYR A 27 -15.51 -4.81 2.54
N ASN A 28 -15.96 -6.07 2.67
CA ASN A 28 -17.35 -6.42 2.95
C ASN A 28 -17.66 -6.35 4.46
N VAL A 29 -17.18 -5.29 5.11
CA VAL A 29 -17.29 -5.07 6.56
C VAL A 29 -18.37 -4.05 6.84
N THR A 30 -19.26 -4.30 7.80
CA THR A 30 -20.30 -3.34 8.20
C THR A 30 -19.75 -2.31 9.21
N PRO A 31 -20.32 -1.09 9.29
CA PRO A 31 -19.95 -0.14 10.33
C PRO A 31 -20.06 -0.71 11.75
N ALA A 32 -21.10 -1.50 12.03
CA ALA A 32 -21.31 -2.14 13.33
C ALA A 32 -20.19 -3.14 13.69
N ALA A 33 -19.66 -3.88 12.72
CA ALA A 33 -18.52 -4.78 12.95
C ALA A 33 -17.23 -4.01 13.29
N ILE A 34 -17.05 -2.81 12.72
CA ILE A 34 -15.92 -1.92 13.06
C ILE A 34 -16.07 -1.38 14.47
N GLU A 35 -17.25 -0.89 14.84
CA GLU A 35 -17.54 -0.34 16.18
C GLU A 35 -17.35 -1.37 17.29
N ARG A 36 -17.73 -2.63 17.03
CA ARG A 36 -17.58 -3.75 17.97
C ARG A 36 -16.20 -4.39 17.96
N GLU A 37 -15.28 -3.95 17.09
CA GLU A 37 -13.94 -4.54 16.96
C GLU A 37 -13.94 -6.03 16.55
N GLU A 38 -14.92 -6.42 15.71
CA GLU A 38 -15.21 -7.81 15.34
C GLU A 38 -14.90 -8.10 13.87
N ILE A 39 -13.87 -7.47 13.30
CA ILE A 39 -13.51 -7.71 11.89
C ILE A 39 -12.71 -9.02 11.80
N ASP A 40 -13.21 -9.97 11.01
CA ASP A 40 -12.50 -11.20 10.72
C ASP A 40 -11.67 -11.08 9.45
N TYR A 41 -10.61 -11.89 9.33
CA TYR A 41 -9.74 -11.91 8.16
C TYR A 41 -10.48 -12.39 6.88
N HIS A 42 -11.57 -13.15 7.02
CA HIS A 42 -12.44 -13.50 5.90
C HIS A 42 -13.19 -12.30 5.33
N ASP A 43 -13.46 -11.26 6.13
CA ASP A 43 -14.24 -10.09 5.72
C ASP A 43 -13.43 -9.11 4.87
N VAL A 44 -12.11 -9.28 4.84
CA VAL A 44 -11.17 -8.43 4.10
C VAL A 44 -10.60 -9.08 2.85
N GLY A 45 -11.26 -10.15 2.40
CA GLY A 45 -11.02 -10.79 1.11
C GLY A 45 -11.58 -9.99 -0.07
N ILE A 46 -10.91 -10.02 -1.23
CA ILE A 46 -11.44 -9.45 -2.47
C ILE A 46 -12.58 -10.28 -3.09
N ALA A 47 -12.78 -11.53 -2.63
CA ALA A 47 -13.73 -12.48 -3.21
C ALA A 47 -15.16 -11.91 -3.42
N PRO A 48 -15.75 -11.12 -2.50
CA PRO A 48 -17.06 -10.50 -2.72
C PRO A 48 -17.10 -9.50 -3.89
N PHE A 49 -15.94 -8.96 -4.28
CA PHE A 49 -15.79 -7.94 -5.32
C PHE A 49 -15.22 -8.49 -6.62
N ALA A 50 -14.73 -9.74 -6.65
CA ALA A 50 -14.00 -10.32 -7.77
C ALA A 50 -14.73 -10.20 -9.12
N LYS A 51 -16.05 -10.46 -9.15
CA LYS A 51 -16.86 -10.32 -10.37
C LYS A 51 -16.90 -8.88 -10.89
N ARG A 52 -17.02 -7.92 -9.98
CA ARG A 52 -17.05 -6.48 -10.31
C ARG A 52 -15.68 -6.01 -10.79
N LEU A 53 -14.61 -6.47 -10.15
CA LEU A 53 -13.23 -6.13 -10.54
C LEU A 53 -12.82 -6.73 -11.87
N ALA A 54 -13.42 -7.85 -12.30
CA ALA A 54 -13.19 -8.44 -13.61
C ALA A 54 -13.76 -7.59 -14.77
N ASN A 55 -14.70 -6.69 -14.50
CA ASN A 55 -15.27 -5.77 -15.49
C ASN A 55 -14.81 -4.34 -15.21
N LEU A 56 -14.07 -3.72 -16.12
CA LEU A 56 -13.53 -2.37 -15.93
C LEU A 56 -14.59 -1.31 -15.58
N ASN A 57 -15.79 -1.40 -16.15
CA ASN A 57 -16.86 -0.46 -15.83
C ASN A 57 -17.41 -0.71 -14.43
N GLU A 58 -17.58 -1.96 -14.01
CA GLU A 58 -18.04 -2.24 -12.65
C GLU A 58 -16.96 -1.92 -11.60
N ALA A 59 -15.69 -2.17 -11.93
CA ALA A 59 -14.54 -1.82 -11.12
C ALA A 59 -14.44 -0.30 -10.92
N ALA A 60 -14.58 0.49 -11.99
CA ALA A 60 -14.52 1.94 -11.94
C ALA A 60 -15.60 2.59 -11.04
N GLN A 61 -16.67 1.87 -10.72
CA GLN A 61 -17.73 2.30 -9.80
C GLN A 61 -17.38 2.09 -8.31
N ILE A 62 -16.39 1.26 -7.99
CA ILE A 62 -16.07 0.90 -6.59
C ILE A 62 -14.68 1.29 -6.15
N ILE A 63 -13.75 1.45 -7.07
CA ILE A 63 -12.40 1.88 -6.73
C ILE A 63 -12.33 3.39 -6.55
N ASN A 64 -11.21 3.85 -6.00
CA ASN A 64 -10.92 5.25 -5.81
C ASN A 64 -9.47 5.52 -6.22
N SER A 65 -9.30 6.09 -7.41
CA SER A 65 -7.98 6.47 -7.94
C SER A 65 -7.44 7.80 -7.37
N ASP A 66 -8.25 8.57 -6.64
CA ASP A 66 -7.76 9.78 -5.97
C ASP A 66 -6.85 9.46 -4.78
N VAL A 67 -6.88 8.24 -4.26
CA VAL A 67 -6.14 7.85 -3.06
C VAL A 67 -5.30 6.61 -3.34
N MET A 68 -4.00 6.71 -3.05
CA MET A 68 -3.07 5.60 -3.07
C MET A 68 -2.53 5.37 -1.67
N MET A 69 -2.82 4.20 -1.12
CA MET A 69 -2.31 3.70 0.15
C MET A 69 -1.01 2.93 -0.10
N MET A 70 0.01 3.30 0.66
CA MET A 70 1.33 2.68 0.60
C MET A 70 1.62 1.87 1.85
N GLY A 71 1.74 0.56 1.66
CA GLY A 71 2.50 -0.32 2.53
C GLY A 71 4.00 -0.17 2.29
N TYR A 72 4.79 -1.01 2.96
CA TYR A 72 6.23 -0.92 2.89
C TYR A 72 6.83 -1.91 1.89
N ASN A 73 6.66 -3.19 2.16
CA ASN A 73 7.08 -4.30 1.31
C ASN A 73 6.26 -5.54 1.69
N MET A 74 6.11 -6.47 0.74
CA MET A 74 5.43 -7.72 1.01
C MET A 74 6.29 -8.64 1.90
N SER A 75 5.65 -9.38 2.81
CA SER A 75 6.36 -10.36 3.65
C SER A 75 6.70 -11.65 2.88
N ASN A 76 7.55 -12.52 3.44
CA ASN A 76 7.89 -13.82 2.85
C ASN A 76 6.67 -14.73 2.61
N ARG A 77 5.54 -14.46 3.29
CA ARG A 77 4.31 -15.22 3.11
C ARG A 77 3.69 -14.97 1.73
N GLY A 78 3.98 -13.81 1.13
CA GLY A 78 3.46 -13.41 -0.17
C GLY A 78 1.94 -13.19 -0.17
N ASN A 79 1.43 -12.82 -1.33
CA ASN A 79 0.01 -12.77 -1.64
C ASN A 79 -0.39 -13.95 -2.56
N ASP A 80 -1.68 -14.10 -2.83
CA ASP A 80 -2.15 -15.05 -3.84
C ASP A 80 -2.07 -14.42 -5.23
N SER A 81 -0.93 -14.59 -5.90
CA SER A 81 -0.70 -14.07 -7.26
C SER A 81 -1.57 -14.74 -8.34
N THR A 82 -2.29 -15.83 -8.02
CA THR A 82 -3.19 -16.50 -8.96
C THR A 82 -4.55 -15.80 -9.07
N ILE A 83 -4.88 -14.95 -8.10
CA ILE A 83 -6.14 -14.21 -8.05
C ILE A 83 -5.82 -12.72 -8.32
N PRO A 84 -6.32 -12.14 -9.43
CA PRO A 84 -6.17 -10.71 -9.70
C PRO A 84 -6.73 -9.85 -8.57
N TRP A 85 -5.99 -8.82 -8.17
CA TRP A 85 -6.33 -7.90 -7.09
C TRP A 85 -6.55 -8.62 -5.76
N SER A 86 -5.87 -9.75 -5.54
CA SER A 86 -5.94 -10.48 -4.29
C SER A 86 -5.57 -9.59 -3.10
N ASN A 87 -5.77 -10.12 -1.90
CA ASN A 87 -5.49 -9.38 -0.67
C ASN A 87 -4.10 -8.76 -0.72
N PHE A 88 -4.03 -7.52 -0.23
CA PHE A 88 -2.83 -6.70 -0.34
C PHE A 88 -1.59 -7.45 0.15
N HIS A 89 -1.63 -8.02 1.36
CA HIS A 89 -0.54 -8.87 1.86
C HIS A 89 -0.96 -10.30 2.17
N GLU A 90 -2.12 -10.56 2.79
CA GLU A 90 -2.40 -11.91 3.31
C GLU A 90 -3.88 -12.34 3.30
N THR A 91 -4.12 -13.63 3.09
CA THR A 91 -5.44 -14.30 3.18
C THR A 91 -5.61 -15.17 4.44
N ILE A 92 -4.66 -15.11 5.38
CA ILE A 92 -4.62 -15.99 6.56
C ILE A 92 -5.09 -15.27 7.83
N LYS A 93 -5.46 -16.06 8.85
CA LYS A 93 -5.96 -15.57 10.15
C LYS A 93 -5.06 -14.55 10.87
N LYS A 94 -3.76 -14.57 10.58
CA LYS A 94 -2.75 -13.67 11.16
C LYS A 94 -2.59 -12.36 10.37
N SER A 95 -3.33 -12.19 9.28
CA SER A 95 -3.31 -10.95 8.50
C SER A 95 -3.78 -9.79 9.36
N ASN A 96 -2.95 -8.76 9.41
CA ASN A 96 -3.31 -7.49 10.05
C ASN A 96 -4.01 -6.54 9.06
N ASP A 97 -4.18 -6.94 7.79
CA ASP A 97 -4.93 -6.18 6.79
C ASP A 97 -6.39 -5.99 7.23
N LYS A 98 -6.90 -6.89 8.08
CA LYS A 98 -8.25 -6.79 8.68
C LYS A 98 -8.51 -5.51 9.48
N TYR A 99 -7.46 -4.79 9.88
CA TYR A 99 -7.59 -3.52 10.59
C TYR A 99 -7.63 -2.30 9.66
N ILE A 100 -7.29 -2.47 8.37
CA ILE A 100 -7.37 -1.41 7.38
C ILE A 100 -8.80 -0.88 7.19
N PRO A 101 -9.87 -1.71 7.10
CA PRO A 101 -11.24 -1.19 7.03
C PRO A 101 -11.62 -0.31 8.22
N ALA A 102 -11.10 -0.57 9.42
CA ALA A 102 -11.35 0.27 10.60
C ALA A 102 -10.73 1.67 10.47
N THR A 103 -9.71 1.82 9.62
CA THR A 103 -9.09 3.11 9.28
C THR A 103 -9.80 3.79 8.11
N LEU A 104 -10.11 3.07 7.03
CA LEU A 104 -10.48 3.67 5.74
C LEU A 104 -11.99 3.75 5.48
N LYS A 105 -12.79 2.82 6.01
CA LYS A 105 -14.22 2.74 5.66
C LYS A 105 -14.95 4.04 6.04
N GLY A 106 -15.85 4.53 5.21
CA GLY A 106 -16.59 5.77 5.45
C GLY A 106 -15.74 7.05 5.46
N THR A 107 -14.47 6.98 5.05
CA THR A 107 -13.63 8.15 4.80
C THR A 107 -13.50 8.39 3.30
N PHE A 108 -12.88 9.51 2.90
CA PHE A 108 -12.58 9.77 1.49
C PHE A 108 -11.61 8.74 0.85
N ALA A 109 -10.99 7.88 1.67
CA ALA A 109 -10.03 6.86 1.24
C ALA A 109 -10.66 5.47 1.04
N GLU A 110 -11.98 5.31 1.14
CA GLU A 110 -12.63 4.05 0.79
C GLU A 110 -12.41 3.70 -0.70
N GLY A 111 -12.11 2.43 -0.99
CA GLY A 111 -11.79 1.96 -2.34
C GLY A 111 -10.41 2.36 -2.87
N ALA A 112 -9.55 2.98 -2.03
CA ALA A 112 -8.20 3.40 -2.40
C ALA A 112 -7.39 2.28 -3.06
N TYR A 113 -6.52 2.65 -4.01
CA TYR A 113 -5.51 1.74 -4.55
C TYR A 113 -4.47 1.44 -3.46
N MET A 114 -4.07 0.17 -3.30
CA MET A 114 -3.13 -0.28 -2.28
C MET A 114 -1.92 -0.92 -2.95
N SER A 115 -0.72 -0.40 -2.68
CA SER A 115 0.54 -0.92 -3.20
C SER A 115 1.65 -0.78 -2.16
N ASP A 116 2.78 -1.45 -2.39
CA ASP A 116 3.97 -1.32 -1.56
C ASP A 116 4.99 -0.36 -2.16
N LEU A 117 5.75 0.31 -1.29
CA LEU A 117 6.84 1.19 -1.70
C LEU A 117 7.96 0.40 -2.37
N PHE A 118 8.32 -0.75 -1.79
CA PHE A 118 9.30 -1.69 -2.34
C PHE A 118 8.59 -2.95 -2.82
N LYS A 119 8.73 -3.22 -4.11
CA LYS A 119 8.07 -4.31 -4.83
C LYS A 119 9.07 -5.44 -5.05
N ASP A 120 8.55 -6.66 -5.21
CA ASP A 120 9.35 -7.86 -5.46
C ASP A 120 10.44 -8.16 -4.40
N LEU A 121 10.33 -7.57 -3.20
CA LEU A 121 11.22 -7.81 -2.07
C LEU A 121 10.45 -8.45 -0.91
N HIS A 122 10.38 -9.79 -0.95
CA HIS A 122 9.58 -10.57 0.00
C HIS A 122 10.36 -10.81 1.29
N LEU A 123 10.31 -9.84 2.20
CA LEU A 123 11.04 -9.87 3.47
C LEU A 123 10.12 -9.51 4.64
N THR A 124 10.02 -10.40 5.63
CA THR A 124 9.13 -10.23 6.78
C THR A 124 9.61 -9.15 7.74
N ASP A 125 10.93 -8.93 7.84
CA ASP A 125 11.49 -7.89 8.68
C ASP A 125 11.63 -6.56 7.91
N SER A 126 10.67 -5.66 8.12
CA SER A 126 10.71 -4.32 7.55
C SER A 126 11.93 -3.51 8.00
N ASN A 127 12.55 -3.81 9.14
CA ASN A 127 13.77 -3.11 9.55
C ASN A 127 14.99 -3.57 8.75
N LEU A 128 15.01 -4.85 8.34
CA LEU A 128 16.02 -5.34 7.42
C LEU A 128 15.89 -4.63 6.07
N VAL A 129 14.69 -4.60 5.48
CA VAL A 129 14.42 -3.90 4.20
C VAL A 129 14.85 -2.44 4.26
N HIS A 130 14.54 -1.76 5.37
CA HIS A 130 14.98 -0.39 5.59
C HIS A 130 16.49 -0.26 5.56
N ARG A 131 17.21 -1.12 6.28
CA ARG A 131 18.68 -1.11 6.27
C ARG A 131 19.25 -1.45 4.89
N LEU A 132 18.67 -2.40 4.17
CA LEU A 132 19.06 -2.76 2.81
C LEU A 132 18.95 -1.55 1.88
N PHE A 133 17.79 -0.88 1.85
CA PHE A 133 17.60 0.33 1.05
C PHE A 133 18.56 1.45 1.45
N ARG A 134 18.74 1.71 2.76
CA ARG A 134 19.70 2.71 3.20
C ARG A 134 21.14 2.38 2.83
N SER A 135 21.50 1.11 2.68
CA SER A 135 22.83 0.72 2.22
C SER A 135 23.09 1.04 0.74
N THR A 136 22.04 1.14 -0.09
CA THR A 136 22.16 1.44 -1.52
C THR A 136 22.11 2.94 -1.84
N LEU A 137 21.76 3.79 -0.87
CA LEU A 137 21.70 5.23 -1.08
C LEU A 137 23.09 5.83 -1.37
N PRO A 138 23.16 6.89 -2.19
CA PRO A 138 24.39 7.63 -2.42
C PRO A 138 25.03 8.05 -1.09
N GLN A 139 26.36 7.87 -0.98
CA GLN A 139 27.15 8.25 0.20
C GLN A 139 26.79 7.50 1.49
N SER A 140 26.02 6.41 1.41
CA SER A 140 25.74 5.59 2.58
C SER A 140 27.03 5.02 3.17
N ARG A 141 27.17 5.14 4.50
CA ARG A 141 28.21 4.48 5.28
C ARG A 141 27.67 3.26 6.02
N LEU A 142 26.41 2.90 5.78
CA LEU A 142 25.75 1.81 6.48
C LEU A 142 26.34 0.48 5.98
N GLN A 143 26.99 -0.23 6.88
CA GLN A 143 27.44 -1.60 6.62
C GLN A 143 26.37 -2.57 7.12
N LEU A 144 25.92 -3.44 6.21
CA LEU A 144 25.08 -4.58 6.58
C LEU A 144 25.90 -5.56 7.43
N ARG A 145 25.23 -6.29 8.32
CA ARG A 145 25.81 -7.42 9.05
C ARG A 145 25.87 -8.65 8.13
N ASP A 146 26.72 -9.61 8.44
CA ASP A 146 26.87 -10.80 7.59
C ASP A 146 25.58 -11.64 7.56
N GLU A 147 24.85 -11.70 8.66
CA GLU A 147 23.51 -12.31 8.76
C GLU A 147 22.47 -11.62 7.86
N GLU A 148 22.59 -10.30 7.69
CA GLU A 148 21.70 -9.51 6.81
C GLU A 148 22.03 -9.79 5.35
N ARG A 149 23.32 -9.83 5.00
CA ARG A 149 23.80 -10.20 3.66
C ARG A 149 23.42 -11.62 3.29
N ALA A 150 23.52 -12.56 4.23
CA ALA A 150 23.17 -13.96 4.02
C ALA A 150 21.71 -14.17 3.60
N GLN A 151 20.80 -13.28 4.04
CA GLN A 151 19.37 -13.35 3.69
C GLN A 151 19.04 -12.86 2.27
N VAL A 152 19.97 -12.17 1.61
CA VAL A 152 19.78 -11.57 0.29
C VAL A 152 20.87 -12.00 -0.70
N VAL A 153 21.49 -13.16 -0.47
CA VAL A 153 22.51 -13.70 -1.37
C VAL A 153 21.90 -13.95 -2.76
N GLY A 154 22.58 -13.46 -3.78
CA GLY A 154 22.13 -13.59 -5.18
C GLY A 154 21.05 -12.59 -5.59
N ILE A 155 20.68 -11.66 -4.71
CA ILE A 155 19.75 -10.59 -5.01
C ILE A 155 20.53 -9.31 -5.35
N ASP A 156 20.27 -8.71 -6.51
CA ASP A 156 20.73 -7.36 -6.82
C ASP A 156 19.76 -6.34 -6.20
N LEU A 157 20.13 -5.81 -5.03
CA LEU A 157 19.32 -4.84 -4.30
C LEU A 157 19.15 -3.53 -5.07
N ALA A 158 20.18 -3.11 -5.83
CA ALA A 158 20.08 -1.88 -6.61
C ALA A 158 19.05 -2.04 -7.74
N GLU A 159 19.06 -3.19 -8.41
CA GLU A 159 18.06 -3.53 -9.42
C GLU A 159 16.64 -3.59 -8.82
N ILE A 160 16.45 -4.27 -7.68
CA ILE A 160 15.14 -4.36 -7.01
C ILE A 160 14.60 -2.97 -6.65
N PHE A 161 15.42 -2.10 -6.06
CA PHE A 161 14.95 -0.78 -5.65
C PHE A 161 14.70 0.13 -6.85
N GLN A 162 15.50 0.03 -7.92
CA GLN A 162 15.24 0.74 -9.17
C GLN A 162 13.92 0.27 -9.78
N ARG A 163 13.69 -1.04 -9.84
CA ARG A 163 12.43 -1.61 -10.35
C ARG A 163 11.23 -1.19 -9.52
N SER A 164 11.38 -1.11 -8.21
CA SER A 164 10.35 -0.63 -7.29
C SER A 164 9.96 0.82 -7.59
N ILE A 165 10.94 1.69 -7.88
CA ILE A 165 10.73 3.08 -8.29
C ILE A 165 9.97 3.14 -9.61
N GLU A 166 10.41 2.40 -10.63
CA GLU A 166 9.74 2.35 -11.94
C GLU A 166 8.28 1.95 -11.82
N LEU A 167 8.01 0.86 -11.11
CA LEU A 167 6.67 0.34 -10.92
C LEU A 167 5.80 1.31 -10.10
N PHE A 168 6.34 1.89 -9.02
CA PHE A 168 5.62 2.93 -8.26
C PHE A 168 5.25 4.12 -9.15
N MET A 169 6.19 4.62 -9.95
CA MET A 169 5.96 5.77 -10.80
C MET A 169 4.96 5.45 -11.91
N ALA A 170 4.96 4.23 -12.46
CA ALA A 170 3.96 3.77 -13.41
C ALA A 170 2.55 3.75 -12.80
N GLU A 171 2.39 3.21 -11.58
CA GLU A 171 1.12 3.24 -10.84
C GLU A 171 0.67 4.67 -10.55
N TYR A 172 1.58 5.50 -10.04
CA TYR A 172 1.32 6.90 -9.70
C TYR A 172 0.86 7.71 -10.93
N HIS A 173 1.52 7.54 -12.07
CA HIS A 173 1.15 8.22 -13.31
C HIS A 173 -0.18 7.73 -13.90
N ALA A 174 -0.50 6.44 -13.73
CA ALA A 174 -1.78 5.87 -14.15
C ALA A 174 -2.94 6.40 -13.29
N LEU A 175 -2.77 6.42 -11.97
CA LEU A 175 -3.80 6.80 -11.01
C LEU A 175 -3.98 8.32 -10.90
N LYS A 176 -2.88 9.07 -10.99
CA LYS A 176 -2.81 10.51 -10.69
C LYS A 176 -3.51 10.83 -9.35
N PRO A 177 -3.06 10.22 -8.25
CA PRO A 177 -3.73 10.36 -6.96
C PRO A 177 -3.62 11.81 -6.46
N LYS A 178 -4.66 12.26 -5.77
CA LYS A 178 -4.64 13.52 -5.00
C LYS A 178 -4.01 13.32 -3.62
N TYR A 179 -4.08 12.10 -3.10
CA TYR A 179 -3.67 11.76 -1.74
C TYR A 179 -2.78 10.51 -1.73
N LEU A 180 -1.65 10.59 -1.03
CA LEU A 180 -0.80 9.44 -0.72
C LEU A 180 -0.85 9.14 0.77
N LEU A 181 -1.32 7.95 1.15
CA LEU A 181 -1.37 7.51 2.55
C LEU A 181 -0.15 6.64 2.85
N LEU A 182 0.80 7.14 3.63
CA LEU A 182 2.03 6.42 3.98
C LEU A 182 1.90 5.74 5.34
N PHE A 183 1.69 4.42 5.36
CA PHE A 183 1.53 3.65 6.59
C PHE A 183 2.86 3.21 7.17
N GLY A 184 3.14 3.65 8.39
CA GLY A 184 4.32 3.23 9.15
C GLY A 184 5.58 4.08 8.91
N LYS A 185 6.46 4.08 9.92
CA LYS A 185 7.63 4.96 9.96
C LYS A 185 8.61 4.70 8.80
N ASN A 186 8.94 3.43 8.52
CA ASN A 186 9.91 3.09 7.48
C ASN A 186 9.43 3.54 6.10
N THR A 187 8.15 3.31 5.78
CA THR A 187 7.51 3.81 4.55
C THR A 187 7.65 5.32 4.42
N GLN A 188 7.35 6.07 5.49
CA GLN A 188 7.43 7.53 5.48
C GLN A 188 8.86 8.05 5.32
N ASP A 189 9.80 7.46 6.06
CA ASP A 189 11.20 7.86 6.04
C ASP A 189 11.85 7.54 4.68
N ASP A 190 11.55 6.39 4.10
CA ASP A 190 12.15 5.93 2.84
C ASP A 190 11.51 6.58 1.64
N PHE A 191 10.20 6.83 1.66
CA PHE A 191 9.53 7.66 0.65
C PHE A 191 10.18 9.05 0.55
N ALA A 192 10.45 9.69 1.70
CA ALA A 192 11.13 10.99 1.72
C ALA A 192 12.55 10.92 1.13
N LYS A 193 13.24 9.78 1.27
CA LYS A 193 14.57 9.57 0.68
C LYS A 193 14.52 9.29 -0.81
N LEU A 194 13.51 8.57 -1.27
CA LEU A 194 13.26 8.39 -2.69
C LEU A 194 13.08 9.75 -3.37
N CYS A 195 12.19 10.61 -2.85
CA CYS A 195 12.04 11.98 -3.36
C CYS A 195 13.34 12.81 -3.32
N GLN A 196 14.20 12.57 -2.32
CA GLN A 196 15.46 13.31 -2.15
C GLN A 196 16.56 12.87 -3.13
N PHE A 197 16.71 11.56 -3.34
CA PHE A 197 17.89 10.99 -4.00
C PHE A 197 17.63 10.48 -5.42
N TYR A 198 16.37 10.30 -5.81
CA TYR A 198 16.00 9.73 -7.10
C TYR A 198 15.17 10.76 -7.89
N PRO A 199 15.79 11.48 -8.84
CA PRO A 199 15.11 12.49 -9.65
C PRO A 199 13.91 11.97 -10.46
N GLU A 200 13.83 10.67 -10.71
CA GLU A 200 12.71 10.00 -11.35
C GLU A 200 11.52 9.75 -10.40
N PHE A 201 11.75 9.74 -9.08
CA PHE A 201 10.72 9.56 -8.06
C PHE A 201 10.13 10.92 -7.68
N GLN A 202 9.22 11.44 -8.52
CA GLN A 202 8.66 12.79 -8.37
C GLN A 202 7.14 12.75 -8.26
N VAL A 203 6.65 13.19 -7.10
CA VAL A 203 5.23 13.36 -6.84
C VAL A 203 4.89 14.83 -7.02
N ALA A 204 3.74 15.12 -7.62
CA ALA A 204 3.35 16.49 -7.92
C ALA A 204 3.09 17.27 -6.62
N ALA A 205 3.40 18.57 -6.64
CA ALA A 205 3.39 19.41 -5.44
C ALA A 205 1.98 19.61 -4.83
N ASP A 206 0.93 19.40 -5.63
CA ASP A 206 -0.46 19.45 -5.23
C ASP A 206 -0.98 18.14 -4.62
N VAL A 207 -0.21 17.06 -4.68
CA VAL A 207 -0.54 15.79 -4.02
C VAL A 207 -0.28 15.90 -2.53
N GLN A 208 -1.30 15.60 -1.73
CA GLN A 208 -1.19 15.61 -0.27
C GLN A 208 -0.64 14.28 0.25
N VAL A 209 0.54 14.32 0.85
CA VAL A 209 1.15 13.16 1.52
C VAL A 209 0.71 13.12 2.98
N ILE A 210 -0.01 12.08 3.36
CA ILE A 210 -0.59 11.88 4.69
C ILE A 210 0.14 10.74 5.39
N LYS A 211 0.71 11.02 6.55
CA LYS A 211 1.49 10.07 7.33
C LYS A 211 0.59 9.40 8.36
N LEU A 212 0.45 8.08 8.28
CA LEU A 212 -0.39 7.29 9.17
C LEU A 212 0.44 6.28 9.96
N LYS A 213 0.00 5.94 11.17
CA LYS A 213 0.58 4.83 11.92
C LYS A 213 0.33 3.52 11.16
N HIS A 214 1.27 2.58 11.26
CA HIS A 214 1.11 1.27 10.63
C HIS A 214 -0.13 0.56 11.20
N TYR A 215 -0.95 -0.05 10.34
CA TYR A 215 -2.18 -0.77 10.74
C TYR A 215 -1.90 -2.07 11.52
N ALA A 216 -0.62 -2.48 11.59
CA ALA A 216 -0.11 -3.59 12.39
C ALA A 216 0.97 -3.12 13.40
N PRO A 217 0.62 -2.33 14.42
CA PRO A 217 1.58 -1.86 15.42
C PRO A 217 2.07 -3.02 16.31
N ARG A 218 3.35 -3.03 16.67
CA ARG A 218 3.91 -4.04 17.61
C ARG A 218 3.59 -3.75 19.09
N ALA A 219 3.41 -2.48 19.45
CA ALA A 219 3.35 -2.03 20.85
C ALA A 219 2.03 -1.34 21.22
N GLU A 220 1.06 -1.27 20.30
CA GLU A 220 -0.21 -0.58 20.50
C GLU A 220 -1.38 -1.49 20.11
N ASN A 221 -2.57 -1.20 20.62
CA ASN A 221 -3.79 -1.88 20.17
C ASN A 221 -4.14 -1.46 18.73
N HIS A 222 -4.40 -2.44 17.87
CA HIS A 222 -4.67 -2.24 16.44
C HIS A 222 -5.88 -1.33 16.18
N TYR A 223 -6.99 -1.52 16.89
CA TYR A 223 -8.19 -0.69 16.74
C TYR A 223 -8.00 0.72 17.28
N SER A 224 -7.26 0.89 18.38
CA SER A 224 -6.87 2.22 18.87
C SER A 224 -6.09 2.99 17.79
N VAL A 225 -5.11 2.35 17.16
CA VAL A 225 -4.35 2.95 16.05
C VAL A 225 -5.25 3.24 14.85
N ALA A 226 -6.14 2.31 14.48
CA ALA A 226 -7.07 2.52 13.38
C ALA A 226 -8.00 3.72 13.62
N ARG A 227 -8.50 3.91 14.84
CA ARG A 227 -9.32 5.08 15.21
C ARG A 227 -8.54 6.39 15.11
N GLN A 228 -7.29 6.42 15.60
CA GLN A 228 -6.42 7.59 15.48
C GLN A 228 -6.18 7.95 14.01
N ASN A 229 -5.85 6.97 13.18
CA ASN A 229 -5.67 7.18 11.75
C ASN A 229 -6.97 7.67 11.08
N ARG A 230 -8.12 7.09 11.43
CA ARG A 230 -9.42 7.50 10.90
C ARG A 230 -9.76 8.93 11.29
N GLN A 231 -9.49 9.34 12.52
CA GLN A 231 -9.68 10.71 12.96
C GLN A 231 -8.85 11.68 12.10
N ILE A 232 -7.57 11.37 11.86
CA ILE A 232 -6.72 12.15 10.96
C ILE A 232 -7.37 12.28 9.58
N LEU A 233 -7.85 11.16 9.01
CA LEU A 233 -8.49 11.17 7.68
C LEU A 233 -9.80 11.95 7.64
N SER A 234 -10.57 12.00 8.73
CA SER A 234 -11.82 12.75 8.83
C SER A 234 -11.62 14.26 8.98
N GLU A 235 -10.45 14.71 9.45
CA GLU A 235 -10.12 16.12 9.65
C GLU A 235 -9.52 16.78 8.41
N ILE A 236 -9.26 16.01 7.33
CA ILE A 236 -8.67 16.52 6.10
C ILE A 236 -9.71 17.26 5.26
N GLU A 237 -9.47 18.53 5.02
CA GLU A 237 -10.22 19.32 4.05
C GLU A 237 -9.93 18.81 2.63
N LEU A 238 -10.97 18.30 1.98
CA LEU A 238 -10.85 17.78 0.62
C LEU A 238 -10.72 18.92 -0.40
N LYS A 239 -9.76 18.78 -1.32
CA LYS A 239 -9.46 19.76 -2.37
C LYS A 239 -9.93 19.29 -3.74
#